data_AF-A0A928I499-F1
#
_entry.id   AF-A0A928I499-F1
#
_cell.length_a   1.000
_cell.length_b   1.000
_cell.length_c   1.000
_cell.angle_alpha   90.00
_cell.angle_beta   90.00
_cell.angle_gamma   90.00
#
_symmetry.space_group_name_H-M   'P 1'
#
loop_
_entity.id
_entity.type
_entity.pdbx_description
1 polymer ?
#
loop_
_entity_poly.entity_id
_entity_poly.type
_entity_poly.pdbx_seq_one_letter_code
_entity_poly.pdbx_strand_id
1 'polypeptide(L)'
;MKPENKLLALILLGNSILFSVAYFALAKYFPIYIVYLAVGAVLTVIFVVYNRGFVGKGLTPDRMSDSMTLEEKQKFIDDCAARMHRSRWMITVIFPIILAFCLDMMYLFLLPMLEGMFQ
;
A
#
# COMPACT_ATOMS: atom_id res chain seq x y z
N MET A 1 16.86 3.83 -13.47
CA MET A 1 15.45 3.53 -13.13
C MET A 1 14.60 3.63 -14.42
N LYS A 2 13.81 2.60 -14.76
CA LYS A 2 12.92 2.62 -15.94
C LYS A 2 11.98 3.84 -15.90
N PRO A 3 11.62 4.44 -17.05
CA PRO A 3 10.81 5.66 -17.10
C PRO A 3 9.44 5.49 -16.38
N GLU A 4 8.82 4.32 -16.52
CA GLU A 4 7.58 3.95 -15.81
C GLU A 4 7.69 4.07 -14.28
N ASN A 5 8.83 3.68 -13.71
CA ASN A 5 9.06 3.72 -12.27
C ASN A 5 9.27 5.16 -11.79
N LYS A 6 9.86 6.02 -12.63
CA LYS A 6 10.04 7.45 -12.31
C LYS A 6 8.69 8.15 -12.22
N LEU A 7 7.81 7.86 -13.18
CA LEU A 7 6.45 8.39 -13.16
C LEU A 7 5.67 7.92 -11.92
N LEU A 8 5.70 6.62 -11.61
CA LEU A 8 5.04 6.09 -10.41
C LEU A 8 5.58 6.69 -9.11
N ALA A 9 6.89 6.95 -9.03
CA ALA A 9 7.50 7.60 -7.87
C ALA A 9 7.04 9.06 -7.73
N LEU A 10 6.93 9.80 -8.83
CA LEU A 10 6.39 11.16 -8.82
C LEU A 10 4.91 11.19 -8.42
N ILE A 11 4.12 10.25 -8.94
CA ILE A 11 2.71 10.09 -8.55
C ILE A 11 2.61 9.75 -7.06
N LEU A 12 3.46 8.84 -6.56
CA LEU A 12 3.49 8.50 -5.15
C LEU A 12 3.80 9.72 -4.29
N LEU A 13 4.79 10.54 -4.66
CA LEU A 13 5.14 11.76 -3.94
C LEU A 13 3.99 12.77 -3.94
N GLY A 14 3.41 13.04 -5.12
CA GLY A 14 2.27 13.95 -5.25
C GLY A 14 1.07 13.49 -4.44
N ASN A 15 0.73 12.21 -4.51
CA ASN A 15 -0.35 11.62 -3.73
C ASN A 15 -0.03 11.63 -2.23
N SER A 16 1.21 11.40 -1.81
CA SER A 16 1.62 11.48 -0.40
C SER A 16 1.29 12.85 0.20
N ILE A 17 1.61 13.91 -0.52
CA ILE A 17 1.28 15.28 -0.11
C ILE A 17 -0.25 15.47 -0.11
N LEU A 18 -0.91 15.16 -1.23
CA LEU A 18 -2.35 15.37 -1.40
C LEU A 18 -3.18 14.66 -0.33
N PHE A 19 -2.95 13.36 -0.12
CA PHE A 19 -3.70 12.54 0.82
C PHE A 19 -3.39 12.92 2.27
N SER A 20 -2.16 13.36 2.59
CA SER A 20 -1.82 13.84 3.93
C SER A 20 -2.53 15.17 4.23
N VAL A 21 -2.51 16.12 3.30
CA VAL A 21 -3.25 17.38 3.45
C VAL A 21 -4.74 17.12 3.61
N ALA A 22 -5.31 16.25 2.76
CA ALA A 22 -6.71 15.85 2.85
C ALA A 22 -7.02 15.20 4.22
N TYR A 23 -6.16 14.30 4.70
CA TYR A 23 -6.30 13.67 6.00
C TYR A 23 -6.44 14.69 7.13
N PHE A 24 -5.48 15.62 7.26
CA PHE A 24 -5.48 16.62 8.34
C PHE A 24 -6.62 17.64 8.20
N ALA A 25 -7.02 17.97 6.97
CA ALA A 25 -8.19 18.81 6.75
C ALA A 25 -9.50 18.12 7.19
N LEU A 26 -9.62 16.81 6.91
CA LEU A 26 -10.79 16.02 7.22
C LEU A 26 -10.84 15.53 8.67
N ALA A 27 -9.71 15.41 9.36
CA ALA A 27 -9.63 14.94 10.76
C ALA A 27 -10.50 15.78 11.72
N LYS A 28 -10.79 17.04 11.38
CA LYS A 28 -11.70 17.93 12.12
C LYS A 28 -13.18 17.52 12.02
N TYR A 29 -13.52 16.68 11.04
CA TYR A 29 -14.89 16.25 10.72
C TYR A 29 -15.01 14.73 10.89
N PHE A 30 -15.25 14.29 12.13
CA PHE A 30 -15.20 12.88 12.54
C PHE A 30 -15.92 11.89 11.60
N PRO A 31 -17.16 12.13 11.11
CA PRO A 31 -17.82 11.19 10.21
C PRO A 31 -17.12 11.05 8.86
N ILE A 32 -16.65 12.16 8.28
CA ILE A 32 -15.99 12.17 6.97
C ILE A 32 -14.62 11.53 7.05
N TYR A 33 -13.91 11.76 8.14
CA TYR A 33 -12.64 11.12 8.45
C TYR A 33 -12.74 9.60 8.50
N ILE A 34 -13.78 9.06 9.16
CA ILE A 34 -14.00 7.61 9.22
C ILE A 34 -14.28 7.02 7.84
N VAL A 35 -15.03 7.73 6.99
CA VAL A 35 -15.26 7.32 5.59
C VAL A 35 -13.95 7.29 4.80
N TYR A 36 -13.09 8.31 4.95
CA TYR A 36 -11.77 8.34 4.31
C TYR A 36 -10.92 7.11 4.69
N LEU A 37 -10.87 6.78 5.99
CA LEU A 37 -10.13 5.60 6.46
C LEU A 37 -10.75 4.30 5.97
N ALA A 38 -12.09 4.19 5.98
CA ALA A 38 -12.79 3.01 5.50
C ALA A 38 -12.51 2.75 4.02
N VAL A 39 -12.50 3.79 3.18
CA VAL A 39 -12.12 3.68 1.77
C VAL A 39 -10.69 3.18 1.62
N GLY A 40 -9.75 3.72 2.39
CA GLY A 40 -8.36 3.25 2.41
C GLY A 40 -8.23 1.78 2.80
N ALA A 41 -8.95 1.34 3.83
CA ALA A 41 -8.98 -0.04 4.28
C ALA A 41 -9.55 -0.98 3.20
N VAL A 42 -10.68 -0.61 2.58
CA VAL A 42 -11.29 -1.39 1.49
C VAL A 42 -10.35 -1.52 0.29
N LEU A 43 -9.72 -0.42 -0.13
CA LEU A 43 -8.72 -0.45 -1.21
C LEU A 43 -7.53 -1.36 -0.88
N THR A 44 -7.08 -1.35 0.37
CA THR A 44 -6.00 -2.23 0.84
C THR A 44 -6.41 -3.69 0.75
N VAL A 45 -7.61 -4.04 1.22
CA VAL A 45 -8.15 -5.41 1.13
C VAL A 45 -8.26 -5.85 -0.34
N ILE A 46 -8.83 -5.00 -1.21
CA ILE A 46 -8.94 -5.29 -2.65
C ILE A 46 -7.55 -5.55 -3.25
N PHE A 47 -6.56 -4.72 -2.93
CA PHE A 47 -5.19 -4.86 -3.42
C PHE A 47 -4.56 -6.19 -2.97
N VAL A 48 -4.73 -6.56 -1.71
CA VAL A 48 -4.21 -7.82 -1.15
C VAL A 48 -4.90 -9.03 -1.79
N VAL A 49 -6.23 -9.02 -1.89
CA VAL A 49 -7.02 -10.11 -2.48
C VAL A 49 -6.71 -10.27 -3.97
N TYR A 50 -6.64 -9.17 -4.74
CA TYR A 50 -6.31 -9.20 -6.16
C TYR A 50 -4.93 -9.81 -6.41
N ASN A 51 -3.96 -9.51 -5.54
CA ASN A 51 -2.60 -10.07 -5.59
C ASN A 51 -2.46 -11.42 -4.88
N ARG A 52 -3.57 -12.07 -4.51
CA ARG A 52 -3.60 -13.37 -3.81
C ARG A 52 -2.67 -13.40 -2.59
N GLY A 53 -2.68 -12.34 -1.79
CA GLY A 53 -1.82 -12.24 -0.60
C GLY A 53 -0.32 -12.28 -0.91
N PHE A 54 0.08 -11.99 -2.16
CA PHE A 54 1.46 -12.03 -2.62
C PHE A 54 2.10 -13.42 -2.61
N VAL A 55 1.30 -14.48 -2.62
CA VAL A 55 1.79 -15.88 -2.59
C VAL A 55 2.79 -16.15 -3.72
N GLY A 56 2.59 -15.60 -4.92
CA GLY A 56 3.52 -15.80 -6.04
C GLY A 56 4.83 -15.00 -5.97
N LYS A 57 5.01 -14.12 -4.98
CA LYS A 57 6.19 -13.24 -4.91
C LYS A 57 7.42 -14.04 -4.46
N GLY A 58 8.44 -14.10 -5.32
CA GLY A 58 9.68 -14.84 -5.03
C GLY A 58 9.51 -16.36 -5.10
N LEU A 59 8.41 -16.84 -5.67
CA LEU A 59 8.20 -18.26 -5.91
C LEU A 59 8.99 -18.69 -7.15
N THR A 60 9.61 -19.85 -7.06
CA THR A 60 10.35 -20.49 -8.15
C THR A 60 9.72 -21.87 -8.43
N PRO A 61 9.81 -22.40 -9.67
CA PRO A 61 9.13 -23.66 -10.03
C PRO A 61 9.51 -24.87 -9.16
N ASP A 62 10.73 -24.89 -8.64
CA ASP A 62 11.26 -25.90 -7.70
C ASP A 62 10.60 -25.85 -6.32
N ARG A 63 9.99 -24.72 -5.93
CA ARG A 63 9.29 -24.56 -4.64
C ARG A 63 7.80 -24.83 -4.72
N MET A 64 7.30 -25.22 -5.89
CA MET A 64 5.90 -25.58 -6.12
C MET A 64 5.70 -27.08 -6.06
N SER A 65 4.49 -27.50 -5.67
CA SER A 65 4.08 -28.91 -5.62
C SER A 65 4.53 -29.71 -6.85
N ASP A 66 5.05 -30.91 -6.62
CA ASP A 66 5.45 -31.84 -7.69
C ASP A 66 4.25 -32.39 -8.47
N SER A 67 3.03 -32.16 -7.97
CA SER A 67 1.78 -32.50 -8.67
C SER A 67 1.48 -31.59 -9.87
N MET A 68 2.19 -30.47 -10.04
CA MET A 68 2.00 -29.53 -11.15
C MET A 68 3.08 -29.72 -12.21
N THR A 69 2.68 -29.63 -13.49
CA THR A 69 3.64 -29.62 -14.60
C THR A 69 4.47 -28.33 -14.60
N LEU A 70 5.65 -28.38 -15.22
CA LEU A 70 6.51 -27.19 -15.38
C LEU A 70 5.80 -26.02 -16.08
N GLU A 71 4.94 -26.33 -17.05
CA GLU A 71 4.15 -25.33 -17.78
C GLU A 71 3.11 -24.65 -16.87
N GLU A 72 2.39 -25.43 -16.05
CA GLU A 72 1.43 -24.88 -15.08
C GLU A 72 2.11 -24.04 -14.01
N LYS A 73 3.27 -24.48 -13.52
CA LYS A 73 4.09 -23.75 -12.55
C LYS A 73 4.50 -22.38 -13.11
N GLN A 74 5.03 -22.36 -14.33
CA GLN A 74 5.44 -21.11 -14.97
C GLN A 74 4.24 -20.17 -15.23
N LYS A 75 3.12 -20.73 -15.72
CA LYS A 75 1.89 -19.97 -15.94
C LYS A 75 1.36 -19.30 -14.67
N PHE A 76 1.45 -19.99 -13.53
CA PHE A 76 1.07 -19.41 -12.24
C PHE A 76 1.99 -18.25 -11.82
N ILE A 77 3.30 -18.41 -11.97
CA ILE A 77 4.31 -17.37 -11.65
C ILE A 77 4.04 -16.14 -12.53
N ASP A 78 3.82 -16.34 -13.82
CA ASP A 78 3.58 -15.25 -14.77
C ASP A 78 2.26 -14.52 -14.49
N ASP A 79 1.18 -15.24 -14.13
CA ASP A 79 -0.08 -14.61 -13.71
C ASP A 79 0.11 -13.76 -12.45
N CYS A 80 0.85 -14.25 -11.45
CA CYS A 80 1.16 -13.49 -10.25
C CYS A 80 2.01 -12.25 -10.55
N ALA A 81 3.02 -12.37 -11.39
CA ALA A 81 3.86 -11.25 -11.80
C ALA A 81 3.07 -10.20 -12.57
N ALA A 82 2.18 -10.62 -13.47
CA ALA A 82 1.31 -9.74 -14.24
C ALA A 82 0.30 -8.99 -13.35
N ARG A 83 -0.31 -9.67 -12.37
CA ARG A 83 -1.21 -9.04 -11.38
C ARG A 83 -0.46 -8.01 -10.54
N MET A 84 0.73 -8.36 -10.05
CA MET A 84 1.58 -7.43 -9.31
C MET A 84 1.86 -6.21 -10.16
N HIS A 85 2.31 -6.40 -11.41
CA HIS A 85 2.62 -5.30 -12.33
C HIS A 85 1.41 -4.38 -12.58
N ARG A 86 0.25 -4.95 -12.88
CA ARG A 86 -1.00 -4.19 -13.14
C ARG A 86 -1.49 -3.41 -11.93
N SER A 87 -1.25 -3.90 -10.72
CA SER A 87 -1.74 -3.27 -9.49
C SER A 87 -0.72 -2.33 -8.83
N ARG A 88 0.49 -2.15 -9.38
CA ARG A 88 1.54 -1.27 -8.79
C ARG A 88 1.06 0.16 -8.57
N TRP A 89 0.17 0.67 -9.41
CA TRP A 89 -0.38 2.02 -9.25
C TRP A 89 -1.22 2.16 -7.98
N MET A 90 -1.87 1.10 -7.49
CA MET A 90 -2.71 1.17 -6.29
C MET A 90 -1.88 1.53 -5.05
N ILE A 91 -0.61 1.12 -5.00
CA ILE A 91 0.33 1.51 -3.94
C ILE A 91 0.51 3.02 -3.87
N THR A 92 0.45 3.72 -5.00
CA THR A 92 0.58 5.19 -5.00
C THR A 92 -0.61 5.90 -4.35
N VAL A 93 -1.69 5.17 -4.02
CA VAL A 93 -2.86 5.69 -3.32
C VAL A 93 -2.92 5.13 -1.89
N ILE A 94 -2.75 3.81 -1.74
CA ILE A 94 -2.83 3.12 -0.45
C ILE A 94 -1.73 3.59 0.51
N PHE A 95 -0.48 3.68 0.04
CA PHE A 95 0.65 4.04 0.90
C PHE A 95 0.50 5.45 1.50
N PRO A 96 0.17 6.51 0.72
CA PRO A 96 -0.14 7.83 1.25
C PRO A 96 -1.18 7.86 2.36
N ILE A 97 -2.29 7.12 2.21
CA ILE A 97 -3.37 7.08 3.21
C ILE A 97 -2.86 6.50 4.53
N ILE A 98 -2.12 5.37 4.45
CA ILE A 98 -1.51 4.73 5.62
C ILE A 98 -0.46 5.65 6.24
N LEU A 99 0.38 6.28 5.42
CA LEU A 99 1.43 7.20 5.88
C LEU A 99 0.83 8.38 6.66
N ALA A 100 -0.23 9.01 6.13
CA ALA A 100 -0.90 10.12 6.79
C ALA A 100 -1.45 9.72 8.16
N PHE A 101 -2.10 8.55 8.24
CA PHE A 101 -2.56 7.98 9.51
C PHE A 101 -1.40 7.72 10.49
N CYS A 102 -0.30 7.15 10.01
CA CYS A 102 0.91 6.92 10.82
C CYS A 102 1.50 8.23 11.34
N LEU A 103 1.59 9.28 10.53
CA LEU A 103 2.10 10.58 10.94
C LEU A 103 1.24 11.23 12.03
N ASP A 104 -0.08 11.10 11.92
CA ASP A 104 -1.01 11.59 12.92
C ASP A 104 -0.88 10.82 14.24
N MET A 105 -0.75 9.50 14.18
CA MET A 105 -0.47 8.69 15.37
C MET A 105 0.88 9.04 15.99
N MET A 106 1.91 9.26 15.19
CA MET A 106 3.20 9.74 15.67
C MET A 106 3.04 11.10 16.36
N TYR A 107 2.32 12.04 15.77
CA TYR A 107 2.06 13.35 16.38
C TYR A 107 1.32 13.22 17.72
N LEU A 108 0.27 12.40 17.77
CA LEU A 108 -0.55 12.22 18.96
C LEU A 108 0.20 11.56 20.12
N PHE A 109 1.08 10.60 19.84
CA PHE A 109 1.74 9.79 20.87
C PHE A 109 3.20 10.18 21.15
N LEU A 110 3.98 10.57 20.13
CA LEU A 110 5.41 10.92 20.33
C LEU A 110 5.60 12.35 20.80
N LEU A 111 4.78 13.31 20.35
CA LEU A 111 4.97 14.70 20.73
C LEU A 111 4.82 14.92 22.25
N PRO A 112 3.74 14.42 22.91
CA PRO A 112 3.59 14.60 24.35
C PRO A 112 4.66 13.85 25.14
N MET A 113 5.12 12.70 24.64
CA MET A 113 6.20 11.95 25.25
C MET A 113 7.53 12.73 25.23
N LEU A 114 7.86 13.36 24.10
CA LEU A 114 9.07 14.17 23.97
C LEU A 114 8.99 15.42 24.86
N GLU A 115 7.85 16.12 24.86
CA GLU A 115 7.65 17.28 25.73
C GLU A 115 7.83 16.93 27.22
N GLY A 116 7.32 15.77 27.65
CA GLY A 116 7.51 15.27 29.01
C GLY A 116 8.94 14.80 29.33
N MET A 117 9.81 14.57 28.35
CA MET A 117 11.23 14.26 28.58
C MET A 117 12.11 15.50 28.75
N PHE A 118 11.65 16.66 28.25
CA PHE A 118 12.38 17.93 28.32
C PHE A 118 11.84 18.88 29.40
N GLN A 119 10.86 18.44 30.20
CA GLN A 119 10.38 19.09 31.43
C GLN A 119 10.95 18.38 32.66
#